data_AF-A0A8T5TES6-F1
#
_entry.id   AF-A0A8T5TES6-F1
#
_cell.length_a   1.000
_cell.length_b   1.000
_cell.length_c   1.000
_cell.angle_alpha   90.00
_cell.angle_beta   90.00
_cell.angle_gamma   90.00
#
_symmetry.space_group_name_H-M   'P 1'
#
loop_
_entity.id
_entity.type
_entity.pdbx_description
1 polymer ?
#
loop_
_entity_poly.entity_id
_entity_poly.type
_entity_poly.pdbx_seq_one_letter_code
_entity_poly.pdbx_strand_id
1 'polypeptide(L)'
;MLAPIAFSSDEVKEFISKTGACIIWGGALDIAPADNVFIEVERPLHFDPIGLMIPSILAKKLSMGVRKLVLDIPIGKGTKFPTLEDGQNFAVIFNQIAKNVGIDTECALTLAHQPIGHCVGPAIEAQEALILLRDYTAGPNSLLEKSTSLAGILLEMAGKTQKGKGQQLAKEILKSGKAYTKMKEIIEIQGGDPEILPENIKLGPHKIDFYSTKSGHITQVDNSIINQIAKAAGCPYSKSSGVKIYKKQGAKINEGDIIFTVYSNTESKLKRAEKIYNSTDGPIILGGMLIERI
;
A
#
# COMPACT_ATOMS: atom_id res chain seq x y z
N MET A 1 16.34 -0.49 7.80
CA MET A 1 15.58 0.50 7.00
C MET A 1 16.09 0.36 5.59
N LEU A 2 15.25 0.43 4.56
CA LEU A 2 15.68 0.22 3.17
C LEU A 2 16.56 1.37 2.66
N ALA A 3 16.03 2.60 2.70
CA ALA A 3 16.74 3.82 2.32
C ALA A 3 16.17 5.03 3.08
N PRO A 4 16.94 6.12 3.22
CA PRO A 4 16.42 7.46 3.54
C PRO A 4 15.35 7.92 2.53
N ILE A 5 14.46 8.82 2.96
CA ILE A 5 13.32 9.30 2.15
C ILE A 5 13.18 10.82 2.11
N ALA A 6 13.93 11.55 2.94
CA ALA A 6 13.88 13.00 3.04
C ALA A 6 15.12 13.57 2.36
N PHE A 7 14.92 14.33 1.29
CA PHE A 7 15.98 14.87 0.44
C PHE A 7 15.60 16.27 -0.03
N SER A 8 16.60 17.07 -0.39
CA SER A 8 16.43 18.36 -1.03
C SER A 8 16.00 18.21 -2.49
N SER A 9 15.45 19.28 -3.06
CA SER A 9 15.03 19.31 -4.47
C SER A 9 16.18 19.01 -5.44
N ASP A 10 17.40 19.40 -5.11
CA ASP A 10 18.55 19.21 -5.99
C ASP A 10 19.06 17.76 -5.96
N GLU A 11 19.08 17.12 -4.79
CA GLU A 11 19.32 15.67 -4.67
C GLU A 11 18.28 14.87 -5.46
N VAL A 12 16.99 15.25 -5.39
CA VAL A 12 15.93 14.55 -6.15
C VAL A 12 16.14 14.66 -7.66
N LYS A 13 16.54 15.84 -8.16
CA LYS A 13 16.88 16.02 -9.59
C LYS A 13 18.07 15.15 -9.98
N GLU A 14 19.10 15.11 -9.14
CA GLU A 14 20.27 14.27 -9.35
C GLU A 14 19.86 12.78 -9.44
N PHE A 15 19.05 12.31 -8.48
CA PHE A 15 18.60 10.92 -8.46
C PHE A 15 17.85 10.57 -9.75
N ILE A 16 16.86 11.39 -10.14
CA ILE A 16 16.08 11.17 -11.36
C ILE A 16 16.99 11.17 -12.59
N SER A 17 17.99 12.05 -12.68
CA SER A 17 18.92 12.10 -13.81
C SER A 17 19.78 10.84 -13.94
N LYS A 18 20.17 10.22 -12.82
CA LYS A 18 21.09 9.09 -12.79
C LYS A 18 20.37 7.74 -12.92
N THR A 19 19.28 7.54 -12.19
CA THR A 19 18.58 6.25 -12.13
C THR A 19 17.29 6.21 -12.94
N GLY A 20 16.72 7.39 -13.25
CA GLY A 20 15.40 7.53 -13.86
C GLY A 20 14.22 7.37 -12.89
N ALA A 21 14.47 7.16 -11.59
CA ALA A 21 13.43 6.94 -10.58
C ALA A 21 13.92 7.21 -9.15
N CYS A 22 13.01 7.62 -8.26
CA CYS A 22 13.28 7.77 -6.83
C CYS A 22 12.01 7.56 -6.01
N ILE A 23 12.16 7.20 -4.73
CA ILE A 23 11.04 7.09 -3.76
C ILE A 23 11.30 8.05 -2.62
N ILE A 24 10.47 9.08 -2.49
CA ILE A 24 10.73 10.19 -1.56
C ILE A 24 9.51 10.53 -0.73
N TRP A 25 9.75 11.13 0.42
CA TRP A 25 8.72 11.75 1.22
C TRP A 25 8.50 13.20 0.77
N GLY A 26 7.37 13.44 0.12
CA GLY A 26 7.04 14.77 -0.42
C GLY A 26 6.95 15.89 0.61
N GLY A 27 6.82 15.58 1.91
CA GLY A 27 6.81 16.61 2.97
C GLY A 27 8.19 17.17 3.32
N ALA A 28 9.28 16.51 2.92
CA ALA A 28 10.64 17.05 3.06
C ALA A 28 10.97 18.09 1.97
N LEU A 29 10.24 18.01 0.85
CA LEU A 29 10.29 19.02 -0.18
C LEU A 29 9.23 20.05 0.18
N ASP A 30 9.57 21.33 0.23
CA ASP A 30 8.62 22.42 0.48
C ASP A 30 7.70 22.64 -0.73
N ILE A 31 7.01 21.58 -1.11
CA ILE A 31 6.16 21.44 -2.29
C ILE A 31 4.72 21.64 -1.85
N ALA A 32 4.05 22.61 -2.49
CA ALA A 32 2.69 23.00 -2.19
C ALA A 32 2.50 23.35 -0.69
N PRO A 33 3.17 24.38 -0.16
CA PRO A 33 3.14 24.72 1.28
C PRO A 33 1.72 25.00 1.80
N ALA A 34 0.86 25.59 0.98
CA ALA A 34 -0.55 25.81 1.33
C ALA A 34 -1.30 24.49 1.58
N ASP A 35 -0.97 23.43 0.84
CA ASP A 35 -1.58 22.12 1.01
C ASP A 35 -1.20 21.47 2.34
N ASN A 36 0.05 21.67 2.80
CA ASN A 36 0.47 21.20 4.12
C ASN A 36 -0.36 21.85 5.24
N VAL A 37 -0.64 23.15 5.13
CA VAL A 37 -1.49 23.88 6.09
C VAL A 37 -2.92 23.33 6.10
N PHE A 38 -3.51 23.05 4.94
CA PHE A 38 -4.85 22.44 4.88
C PHE A 38 -4.86 21.05 5.53
N ILE A 39 -3.87 20.21 5.22
CA ILE A 39 -3.76 18.84 5.79
C ILE A 39 -3.64 18.86 7.32
N GLU A 40 -2.94 19.85 7.90
CA GLU A 40 -2.82 20.00 9.35
C GLU A 40 -4.16 20.28 10.04
N VAL A 41 -5.08 20.98 9.36
CA VAL A 41 -6.44 21.25 9.85
C VAL A 41 -7.39 20.08 9.57
N GLU A 42 -7.28 19.45 8.41
CA GLU A 42 -8.13 18.33 7.97
C GLU A 42 -7.97 17.07 8.82
N ARG A 43 -6.72 16.70 9.13
CA ARG A 43 -6.41 15.43 9.81
C ARG A 43 -7.06 15.29 11.20
N PRO A 44 -6.96 16.28 12.11
CA PRO A 44 -7.63 16.21 13.41
C PRO A 44 -9.15 16.15 13.31
N LEU A 45 -9.73 16.72 12.24
CA LEU A 45 -11.17 16.76 12.02
C LEU A 45 -11.72 15.51 11.32
N HIS A 46 -10.85 14.58 10.90
CA HIS A 46 -11.22 13.43 10.07
C HIS A 46 -12.02 13.84 8.82
N PHE A 47 -11.67 14.99 8.24
CA PHE A 47 -12.39 15.63 7.16
C PHE A 47 -11.47 15.78 5.95
N ASP A 48 -11.86 15.24 4.80
CA ASP A 48 -11.05 15.25 3.56
C ASP A 48 -11.99 15.45 2.35
N PRO A 49 -12.44 16.69 2.09
CA PRO A 49 -13.43 16.97 1.06
C PRO A 49 -12.82 16.83 -0.33
N ILE A 50 -13.58 16.28 -1.28
CA ILE A 50 -13.14 16.08 -2.68
C ILE A 50 -12.56 17.38 -3.29
N GLY A 51 -13.16 18.52 -2.96
CA GLY A 51 -12.74 19.84 -3.43
C GLY A 51 -11.34 20.28 -2.97
N LEU A 52 -10.81 19.72 -1.88
CA LEU A 52 -9.43 19.94 -1.43
C LEU A 52 -8.52 18.76 -1.79
N MET A 53 -9.04 17.54 -1.79
CA MET A 53 -8.29 16.34 -2.12
C MET A 53 -7.69 16.37 -3.54
N ILE A 54 -8.45 16.80 -4.55
CA ILE A 54 -7.95 16.82 -5.94
C ILE A 54 -6.85 17.89 -6.11
N PRO A 55 -7.05 19.16 -5.72
CA PRO A 55 -5.98 20.16 -5.75
C PRO A 55 -4.74 19.75 -4.96
N SER A 56 -4.91 19.17 -3.76
CA SER A 56 -3.82 18.65 -2.93
C SER A 56 -2.94 17.64 -3.68
N ILE A 57 -3.57 16.64 -4.30
CA ILE A 57 -2.87 15.61 -5.06
C ILE A 57 -2.17 16.22 -6.28
N LEU A 58 -2.89 17.00 -7.09
CA LEU A 58 -2.37 17.51 -8.36
C LEU A 58 -1.29 18.58 -8.16
N ALA A 59 -1.41 19.47 -7.18
CA ALA A 59 -0.42 20.52 -6.91
C ALA A 59 0.97 19.91 -6.67
N LYS A 60 1.05 18.85 -5.86
CA LYS A 60 2.29 18.11 -5.59
C LYS A 60 2.86 17.40 -6.82
N LYS A 61 2.02 16.95 -7.73
CA LYS A 61 2.47 16.25 -8.96
C LYS A 61 2.95 17.26 -10.00
N LEU A 62 2.24 18.37 -10.14
CA LEU A 62 2.58 19.45 -11.04
C LEU A 62 3.92 20.11 -10.67
N SER A 63 4.14 20.38 -9.37
CA SER A 63 5.41 20.93 -8.88
C SER A 63 6.62 20.02 -9.13
N MET A 64 6.40 18.70 -9.19
CA MET A 64 7.41 17.71 -9.53
C MET A 64 7.58 17.52 -11.05
N GLY A 65 6.85 18.27 -11.88
CA GLY A 65 6.92 18.19 -13.34
C GLY A 65 6.28 16.93 -13.93
N VAL A 66 5.40 16.25 -13.19
CA VAL A 66 4.71 15.04 -13.66
C VAL A 66 3.76 15.40 -14.81
N ARG A 67 3.90 14.72 -15.95
CA ARG A 67 3.01 14.89 -17.12
C ARG A 67 2.06 13.74 -17.36
N LYS A 68 2.39 12.54 -16.86
CA LYS A 68 1.57 11.32 -16.98
C LYS A 68 1.42 10.72 -15.60
N LEU A 69 0.19 10.41 -15.20
CA LEU A 69 -0.12 9.93 -13.86
C LEU A 69 -1.19 8.84 -13.92
N VAL A 70 -0.89 7.70 -13.28
CA VAL A 70 -1.90 6.68 -12.96
C VAL A 70 -2.40 6.94 -11.54
N LEU A 71 -3.71 7.06 -11.37
CA LEU A 71 -4.34 7.21 -10.07
C LEU A 71 -5.02 5.91 -9.66
N ASP A 72 -4.58 5.31 -8.57
CA ASP A 72 -5.24 4.16 -7.93
C ASP A 72 -6.39 4.64 -7.04
N ILE A 73 -7.60 4.12 -7.26
CA ILE A 73 -8.82 4.43 -6.52
C ILE A 73 -9.34 3.14 -5.87
N PRO A 74 -8.97 2.87 -4.60
CA PRO A 74 -9.40 1.65 -3.90
C PRO A 74 -10.90 1.68 -3.55
N ILE A 75 -11.66 0.75 -4.11
CA ILE A 75 -13.11 0.60 -3.92
C ILE A 75 -13.39 -0.51 -2.91
N GLY A 76 -14.18 -0.17 -1.89
CA GLY A 76 -14.68 -1.15 -0.93
C GLY A 76 -15.11 -0.56 0.39
N LYS A 77 -15.83 -1.37 1.18
CA LYS A 77 -16.26 -0.98 2.53
C LYS A 77 -15.05 -0.56 3.38
N GLY A 78 -15.13 0.62 3.98
CA GLY A 78 -14.06 1.16 4.83
C GLY A 78 -12.95 1.90 4.06
N THR A 79 -13.05 2.06 2.73
CA THR A 79 -12.21 3.01 1.98
C THR A 79 -12.90 4.36 1.83
N LYS A 80 -12.20 5.33 1.23
CA LYS A 80 -12.77 6.63 0.85
C LYS A 80 -13.87 6.52 -0.22
N PHE A 81 -13.92 5.41 -0.95
CA PHE A 81 -14.85 5.15 -2.05
C PHE A 81 -15.55 3.81 -1.79
N PRO A 82 -16.63 3.81 -0.97
CA PRO A 82 -17.31 2.57 -0.59
C PRO A 82 -17.91 1.80 -1.77
N THR A 83 -18.39 2.52 -2.78
CA THR A 83 -19.04 1.94 -3.96
C THR A 83 -18.26 2.23 -5.25
N LEU A 84 -18.54 1.42 -6.28
CA LEU A 84 -17.96 1.62 -7.61
C LEU A 84 -18.37 2.97 -8.21
N GLU A 85 -19.62 3.38 -7.98
CA GLU A 85 -20.18 4.65 -8.45
C GLU A 85 -19.43 5.85 -7.84
N ASP A 86 -19.16 5.83 -6.53
CA ASP A 86 -18.38 6.88 -5.86
C ASP A 86 -17.00 7.06 -6.52
N GLY A 87 -16.32 5.94 -6.79
CA GLY A 87 -15.01 5.94 -7.44
C GLY A 87 -15.06 6.43 -8.89
N GLN A 88 -16.10 6.07 -9.64
CA GLN A 88 -16.28 6.51 -11.03
C GLN A 88 -16.55 8.02 -11.10
N ASN A 89 -17.43 8.53 -10.25
CA ASN A 89 -17.73 9.95 -10.16
C ASN A 89 -16.47 10.76 -9.80
N PHE A 90 -15.69 10.28 -8.84
CA PHE A 90 -14.42 10.89 -8.47
C PHE A 90 -13.41 10.87 -9.63
N ALA A 91 -13.25 9.73 -10.32
CA ALA A 91 -12.33 9.59 -11.45
C ALA A 91 -12.64 10.56 -12.60
N VAL A 92 -13.92 10.79 -12.90
CA VAL A 92 -14.36 11.74 -13.93
C VAL A 92 -13.90 13.15 -13.57
N ILE A 93 -14.18 13.60 -12.35
CA ILE A 93 -13.80 14.94 -11.87
C ILE A 93 -12.27 15.07 -11.82
N PHE A 94 -11.58 14.06 -11.31
CA PHE A 94 -10.11 14.05 -11.23
C PHE A 94 -9.47 14.21 -12.61
N ASN A 95 -9.90 13.42 -13.59
CA ASN A 95 -9.35 13.48 -14.96
C ASN A 95 -9.64 14.83 -15.63
N GLN A 96 -10.81 15.43 -15.41
CA GLN A 96 -11.14 16.76 -15.94
C GLN A 96 -10.21 17.84 -15.37
N ILE A 97 -10.01 17.86 -14.05
CA ILE A 97 -9.14 18.85 -13.41
C ILE A 97 -7.68 18.61 -13.79
N ALA A 98 -7.22 17.36 -13.81
CA ALA A 98 -5.85 17.00 -14.18
C ALA A 98 -5.51 17.45 -15.61
N LYS A 99 -6.42 17.23 -16.56
CA LYS A 99 -6.27 17.69 -17.94
C LYS A 99 -6.15 19.21 -18.03
N ASN A 100 -6.93 19.95 -17.24
CA ASN A 100 -6.88 21.42 -17.23
C ASN A 100 -5.53 21.97 -16.72
N VAL A 101 -4.81 21.20 -15.88
CA VAL A 101 -3.47 21.56 -15.41
C VAL A 101 -2.34 20.88 -16.19
N GLY A 102 -2.66 20.26 -17.33
CA GLY A 102 -1.67 19.70 -18.26
C GLY A 102 -1.10 18.33 -17.86
N ILE A 103 -1.79 17.59 -16.99
CA ILE A 103 -1.42 16.21 -16.60
C ILE A 103 -2.35 15.23 -17.32
N ASP A 104 -1.78 14.32 -18.08
CA ASP A 104 -2.48 13.20 -18.70
C ASP A 104 -2.67 12.08 -17.66
N THR A 105 -3.92 11.70 -17.39
CA THR A 105 -4.25 10.82 -16.26
C THR A 105 -5.11 9.63 -16.67
N GLU A 106 -4.78 8.46 -16.13
CA GLU A 106 -5.65 7.29 -16.16
C GLU A 106 -5.98 6.84 -14.72
N CYS A 107 -7.26 6.73 -14.41
CA CYS A 107 -7.73 6.30 -13.09
C CYS A 107 -8.04 4.80 -13.12
N ALA A 108 -7.44 4.04 -12.20
CA ALA A 108 -7.65 2.62 -12.01
C ALA A 108 -8.47 2.38 -10.74
N LEU A 109 -9.71 1.92 -10.89
CA LEU A 109 -10.54 1.52 -9.75
C LEU A 109 -10.13 0.11 -9.32
N THR A 110 -9.61 -0.04 -8.11
CA THR A 110 -9.05 -1.31 -7.63
C THR A 110 -9.83 -1.85 -6.45
N LEU A 111 -9.84 -3.18 -6.32
CA LEU A 111 -10.60 -3.86 -5.28
C LEU A 111 -9.88 -3.77 -3.93
N ALA A 112 -10.59 -3.35 -2.88
CA ALA A 112 -10.03 -3.11 -1.55
C ALA A 112 -10.86 -3.73 -0.41
N HIS A 113 -11.49 -4.89 -0.65
CA HIS A 113 -12.29 -5.60 0.36
C HIS A 113 -11.45 -6.27 1.47
N GLN A 114 -10.15 -6.44 1.26
CA GLN A 114 -9.19 -7.00 2.23
C GLN A 114 -7.81 -6.36 2.01
N PRO A 115 -6.83 -6.55 2.92
CA PRO A 115 -5.53 -5.92 2.74
C PRO A 115 -4.83 -6.50 1.52
N ILE A 116 -4.17 -5.65 0.72
CA ILE A 116 -3.27 -6.11 -0.34
C ILE A 116 -2.05 -6.76 0.31
N GLY A 117 -1.54 -7.83 -0.31
CA GLY A 117 -0.46 -8.61 0.30
C GLY A 117 -0.90 -9.32 1.58
N HIS A 118 0.07 -9.73 2.38
CA HIS A 118 -0.11 -10.39 3.67
C HIS A 118 0.42 -9.54 4.83
N CYS A 119 0.97 -8.37 4.55
CA CYS A 119 1.72 -7.59 5.54
C CYS A 119 1.13 -6.17 5.68
N VAL A 120 1.01 -5.69 6.92
CA VAL A 120 0.60 -4.32 7.24
C VAL A 120 1.58 -3.73 8.23
N GLY A 121 2.24 -2.63 7.89
CA GLY A 121 3.26 -1.96 8.70
C GLY A 121 4.59 -1.78 7.96
N PRO A 122 5.37 -0.72 8.26
CA PRO A 122 6.42 -0.27 7.36
C PRO A 122 7.53 -1.28 7.06
N ALA A 123 8.08 -1.94 8.09
CA ALA A 123 9.15 -2.91 7.91
C ALA A 123 8.67 -4.19 7.24
N ILE A 124 7.50 -4.70 7.64
CA ILE A 124 6.99 -5.96 7.14
C ILE A 124 6.41 -5.85 5.71
N GLU A 125 5.83 -4.70 5.35
CA GLU A 125 5.48 -4.37 3.96
C GLU A 125 6.73 -4.21 3.09
N ALA A 126 7.78 -3.58 3.61
CA ALA A 126 9.07 -3.48 2.92
C ALA A 126 9.69 -4.86 2.65
N GLN A 127 9.60 -5.79 3.60
CA GLN A 127 10.01 -7.18 3.39
C GLN A 127 9.21 -7.84 2.27
N GLU A 128 7.88 -7.75 2.32
CA GLU A 128 6.99 -8.38 1.33
C GLU A 128 7.20 -7.83 -0.09
N ALA A 129 7.36 -6.51 -0.22
CA ALA A 129 7.66 -5.88 -1.51
C ALA A 129 9.02 -6.32 -2.06
N LEU A 130 10.05 -6.41 -1.21
CA LEU A 130 11.38 -6.83 -1.61
C LEU A 130 11.42 -8.32 -1.99
N ILE A 131 10.67 -9.18 -1.28
CA ILE A 131 10.49 -10.59 -1.64
C ILE A 131 9.91 -10.70 -3.05
N LEU A 132 8.83 -9.99 -3.35
CA LEU A 132 8.20 -10.04 -4.67
C LEU A 132 9.11 -9.49 -5.79
N LEU A 133 9.86 -8.43 -5.51
CA LEU A 133 10.82 -7.89 -6.48
C LEU A 133 11.91 -8.90 -6.80
N ARG A 134 12.45 -9.59 -5.79
CA ARG A 134 13.51 -10.59 -5.93
C ARG A 134 13.04 -11.88 -6.57
N ASP A 135 11.84 -12.33 -6.22
CA ASP A 135 11.27 -13.59 -6.67
C ASP A 135 9.79 -13.40 -7.01
N TYR A 136 9.52 -13.39 -8.32
CA TYR A 136 8.18 -13.28 -8.91
C TYR A 136 7.21 -14.35 -8.40
N THR A 137 7.70 -15.50 -7.92
CA THR A 137 6.88 -16.63 -7.46
C THR A 137 6.65 -16.63 -5.94
N ALA A 138 7.40 -15.84 -5.18
CA ALA A 138 7.36 -15.83 -3.71
C ALA A 138 6.44 -14.73 -3.12
N GLY A 139 6.05 -13.74 -3.92
CA GLY A 139 5.20 -12.65 -3.46
C GLY A 139 3.69 -12.99 -3.47
N PRO A 140 2.86 -12.29 -2.68
CA PRO A 140 1.42 -12.48 -2.74
C PRO A 140 0.84 -12.07 -4.09
N ASN A 141 -0.03 -12.91 -4.66
CA ASN A 141 -0.68 -12.64 -5.94
C ASN A 141 -1.45 -11.31 -5.95
N SER A 142 -2.08 -10.92 -4.84
CA SER A 142 -2.80 -9.64 -4.75
C SER A 142 -1.89 -8.42 -4.96
N LEU A 143 -0.67 -8.46 -4.42
CA LEU A 143 0.33 -7.42 -4.61
C LEU A 143 0.90 -7.44 -6.04
N LEU A 144 1.19 -8.63 -6.56
CA LEU A 144 1.70 -8.84 -7.91
C LEU A 144 0.72 -8.33 -8.97
N GLU A 145 -0.53 -8.79 -8.92
CA GLU A 145 -1.55 -8.44 -9.91
C GLU A 145 -1.83 -6.94 -9.89
N LYS A 146 -2.03 -6.34 -8.71
CA LYS A 146 -2.28 -4.90 -8.60
C LYS A 146 -1.08 -4.07 -9.08
N SER A 147 0.13 -4.38 -8.62
CA SER A 147 1.33 -3.61 -9.00
C SER A 147 1.61 -3.69 -10.50
N THR A 148 1.49 -4.88 -11.09
CA THR A 148 1.71 -5.06 -12.53
C THR A 148 0.61 -4.43 -13.38
N SER A 149 -0.63 -4.37 -12.88
CA SER A 149 -1.73 -3.67 -13.56
C SER A 149 -1.47 -2.16 -13.62
N LEU A 150 -1.15 -1.55 -12.48
CA LEU A 150 -0.86 -0.11 -12.40
C LEU A 150 0.38 0.28 -13.22
N ALA A 151 1.46 -0.52 -13.11
CA ALA A 151 2.66 -0.32 -13.92
C ALA A 151 2.36 -0.50 -15.42
N GLY A 152 1.50 -1.45 -15.77
CA GLY A 152 1.06 -1.71 -17.14
C GLY A 152 0.37 -0.50 -17.77
N ILE A 153 -0.57 0.11 -17.06
CA ILE A 153 -1.24 1.34 -17.51
C ILE A 153 -0.20 2.43 -17.76
N LEU A 154 0.74 2.63 -16.83
CA LEU A 154 1.77 3.66 -16.98
C LEU A 154 2.70 3.39 -18.19
N LEU A 155 3.03 2.12 -18.46
CA LEU A 155 3.82 1.71 -19.63
C LEU A 155 3.08 1.95 -20.95
N GLU A 156 1.77 1.71 -20.99
CA GLU A 156 0.90 2.02 -22.14
C GLU A 156 0.82 3.52 -22.37
N MET A 157 0.52 4.29 -21.31
CA MET A 157 0.52 5.76 -21.36
C MET A 157 1.87 6.29 -21.85
N ALA A 158 2.98 5.69 -21.42
CA ALA A 158 4.33 6.08 -21.84
C ALA A 158 4.69 5.65 -23.28
N GLY A 159 3.80 4.95 -23.99
CA GLY A 159 4.03 4.47 -25.36
C GLY A 159 5.06 3.33 -25.44
N LYS A 160 5.31 2.62 -24.33
CA LYS A 160 6.23 1.47 -24.31
C LYS A 160 5.60 0.19 -24.81
N THR A 161 4.27 0.12 -24.84
CA THR A 161 3.52 -0.98 -25.43
C THR A 161 2.13 -0.50 -25.84
N GLN A 162 1.43 -1.34 -26.62
CA GLN A 162 0.05 -1.07 -27.05
C GLN A 162 -0.92 -1.23 -25.88
N LYS A 163 -2.03 -0.50 -25.94
CA LYS A 163 -3.12 -0.61 -24.97
C LYS A 163 -3.58 -2.06 -24.81
N GLY A 164 -3.72 -2.53 -23.56
CA GLY A 164 -4.08 -3.91 -23.23
C GLY A 164 -2.91 -4.90 -23.14
N LYS A 165 -1.67 -4.48 -23.45
CA LYS A 165 -0.46 -5.31 -23.32
C LYS A 165 0.48 -4.87 -22.18
N GLY A 166 0.13 -3.80 -21.47
CA GLY A 166 0.89 -3.19 -20.38
C GLY A 166 1.16 -4.15 -19.24
N GLN A 167 0.12 -4.81 -18.72
CA GLN A 167 0.27 -5.69 -17.56
C GLN A 167 1.20 -6.87 -17.87
N GLN A 168 1.09 -7.45 -19.07
CA GLN A 168 1.98 -8.54 -19.50
C GLN A 168 3.44 -8.08 -19.52
N LEU A 169 3.72 -6.92 -20.13
CA LEU A 169 5.06 -6.34 -20.16
C LEU A 169 5.58 -6.06 -18.73
N ALA A 170 4.74 -5.53 -17.84
CA ALA A 170 5.13 -5.31 -16.44
C ALA A 170 5.47 -6.63 -15.71
N LYS A 171 4.68 -7.70 -15.93
CA LYS A 171 4.98 -9.04 -15.40
C LYS A 171 6.30 -9.58 -15.94
N GLU A 172 6.60 -9.39 -17.22
CA GLU A 172 7.87 -9.80 -17.84
C GLU A 172 9.07 -9.02 -17.26
N ILE A 173 8.94 -7.71 -17.04
CA ILE A 173 9.98 -6.88 -16.40
C ILE A 173 10.24 -7.35 -14.97
N LEU A 174 9.18 -7.66 -14.21
CA LEU A 174 9.32 -8.17 -12.84
C LEU A 174 9.98 -9.56 -12.84
N LYS A 175 9.48 -10.48 -13.66
CA LYS A 175 10.00 -11.86 -13.78
C LYS A 175 11.45 -11.92 -14.25
N SER A 176 11.87 -10.99 -15.11
CA SER A 176 13.26 -10.91 -15.59
C SER A 176 14.25 -10.34 -14.57
N GLY A 177 13.78 -9.85 -13.41
CA GLY A 177 14.64 -9.25 -12.38
C GLY A 177 15.03 -7.79 -12.66
N LYS A 178 14.67 -7.22 -13.83
CA LYS A 178 14.98 -5.82 -14.17
C LYS A 178 14.40 -4.82 -13.16
N ALA A 179 13.20 -5.09 -12.65
CA ALA A 179 12.58 -4.27 -11.61
C ALA A 179 13.40 -4.29 -10.31
N TYR A 180 13.93 -5.46 -9.93
CA TYR A 180 14.78 -5.60 -8.75
C TYR A 180 16.12 -4.89 -8.92
N THR A 181 16.79 -5.05 -10.08
CA THR A 181 18.02 -4.31 -10.39
C THR A 181 17.80 -2.80 -10.29
N LYS A 182 16.70 -2.28 -10.86
CA LYS A 182 16.38 -0.86 -10.75
C LYS A 182 16.09 -0.43 -9.31
N MET A 183 15.42 -1.26 -8.52
CA MET A 183 15.23 -0.98 -7.09
C MET A 183 16.55 -0.90 -6.33
N LYS A 184 17.53 -1.76 -6.64
CA LYS A 184 18.87 -1.69 -6.04
C LYS A 184 19.56 -0.37 -6.35
N GLU A 185 19.50 0.10 -7.60
CA GLU A 185 20.04 1.41 -8.00
C GLU A 185 19.36 2.56 -7.24
N ILE A 186 18.03 2.50 -7.04
CA ILE A 186 17.28 3.49 -6.25
C ILE A 186 17.72 3.46 -4.79
N ILE A 187 17.86 2.27 -4.19
CA ILE A 187 18.30 2.12 -2.81
C ILE A 187 19.71 2.71 -2.63
N GLU A 188 20.64 2.35 -3.51
CA GLU A 188 22.03 2.80 -3.46
C GLU A 188 22.14 4.32 -3.55
N ILE A 189 21.51 4.94 -4.56
CA ILE A 189 21.62 6.39 -4.76
C ILE A 189 20.97 7.19 -3.63
N GLN A 190 19.94 6.63 -2.98
CA GLN A 190 19.28 7.24 -1.83
C GLN A 190 20.05 7.02 -0.52
N GLY A 191 21.19 6.32 -0.53
CA GLY A 191 22.05 6.08 0.63
C GLY A 191 21.67 4.85 1.45
N GLY A 192 20.91 3.92 0.88
CA GLY A 192 20.66 2.59 1.43
C GLY A 192 21.67 1.54 0.98
N ASP A 193 21.55 0.33 1.53
CA ASP A 193 22.37 -0.82 1.14
C ASP A 193 21.69 -1.58 -0.02
N PRO A 194 22.24 -1.56 -1.26
CA PRO A 194 21.63 -2.26 -2.40
C PRO A 194 21.62 -3.78 -2.26
N GLU A 195 22.45 -4.37 -1.40
CA GLU A 195 22.47 -5.82 -1.16
C GLU A 195 21.57 -6.25 0.00
N ILE A 196 20.80 -5.33 0.59
CA ILE A 196 19.89 -5.64 1.68
C ILE A 196 18.93 -6.78 1.30
N LEU A 197 18.89 -7.81 2.14
CA LEU A 197 17.96 -8.92 2.01
C LEU A 197 16.71 -8.68 2.85
N PRO A 198 15.53 -9.20 2.46
CA PRO A 198 14.30 -9.06 3.25
C PRO A 198 14.50 -9.45 4.72
N GLU A 199 15.21 -10.53 5.00
CA GLU A 199 15.52 -11.01 6.35
C GLU A 199 16.38 -10.04 7.19
N ASN A 200 17.11 -9.12 6.56
CA ASN A 200 17.89 -8.10 7.29
C ASN A 200 17.00 -6.97 7.83
N ILE A 201 15.76 -6.85 7.31
CA ILE A 201 14.81 -5.84 7.78
C ILE A 201 14.23 -6.29 9.12
N LYS A 202 14.65 -5.62 10.20
CA LYS A 202 14.25 -5.98 11.56
C LYS A 202 12.78 -5.72 11.84
N LEU A 203 12.07 -6.75 12.32
CA LEU A 203 10.74 -6.65 12.91
C LEU A 203 10.83 -6.43 14.42
N GLY A 204 9.69 -6.09 15.04
CA GLY A 204 9.58 -5.86 16.46
C GLY A 204 9.98 -7.12 17.26
N PRO A 205 10.76 -6.98 18.35
CA PRO A 205 11.22 -8.12 19.14
C PRO A 205 10.10 -8.84 19.88
N HIS A 206 8.97 -8.17 20.13
CA HIS A 206 7.81 -8.78 20.75
C HIS A 206 6.78 -9.13 19.68
N LYS A 207 6.18 -10.31 19.80
CA LYS A 207 5.08 -10.74 18.94
C LYS A 207 4.00 -11.46 19.73
N ILE A 208 2.78 -11.42 19.21
CA ILE A 208 1.65 -12.22 19.68
C ILE A 208 0.95 -12.84 18.45
N ASP A 209 0.67 -14.14 18.55
CA ASP A 209 -0.03 -14.90 17.53
C ASP A 209 -1.51 -15.01 17.90
N PHE A 210 -2.40 -14.75 16.93
CA PHE A 210 -3.84 -14.90 17.11
C PHE A 210 -4.32 -16.15 16.40
N TYR A 211 -5.04 -16.99 17.14
CA TYR A 211 -5.47 -18.32 16.67
C TYR A 211 -6.98 -18.35 16.43
N SER A 212 -7.40 -19.19 15.48
CA SER A 212 -8.81 -19.42 15.21
C SER A 212 -9.45 -20.20 16.35
N THR A 213 -10.55 -19.69 16.89
CA THR A 213 -11.31 -20.37 17.96
C THR A 213 -12.30 -21.39 17.40
N LYS A 214 -12.52 -21.41 16.09
CA LYS A 214 -13.46 -22.31 15.40
C LYS A 214 -12.93 -22.68 14.03
N SER A 215 -13.38 -23.82 13.51
CA SER A 215 -13.15 -24.20 12.11
C SER A 215 -14.19 -23.55 11.20
N GLY A 216 -13.81 -23.19 9.97
CA GLY A 216 -14.73 -22.55 9.02
C GLY A 216 -14.05 -22.08 7.73
N HIS A 217 -14.74 -21.21 6.99
CA HIS A 217 -14.19 -20.51 5.83
C HIS A 217 -14.20 -19.01 6.09
N ILE A 218 -13.11 -18.33 5.74
CA ILE A 218 -13.03 -16.88 5.87
C ILE A 218 -13.90 -16.25 4.80
N THR A 219 -15.01 -15.64 5.23
CA THR A 219 -15.94 -14.95 4.33
C THR A 219 -15.58 -13.48 4.15
N GLN A 220 -14.91 -12.88 5.12
CA GLN A 220 -14.49 -11.48 5.07
C GLN A 220 -13.28 -11.21 5.98
N VAL A 221 -12.48 -10.22 5.60
CA VAL A 221 -11.39 -9.64 6.41
C VAL A 221 -11.68 -8.15 6.59
N ASP A 222 -11.79 -7.67 7.84
CA ASP A 222 -12.07 -6.26 8.13
C ASP A 222 -10.77 -5.42 8.15
N ASN A 223 -10.59 -4.60 7.11
CA ASN A 223 -9.45 -3.70 6.96
C ASN A 223 -9.35 -2.67 8.09
N SER A 224 -10.48 -2.17 8.60
CA SER A 224 -10.50 -1.15 9.66
C SER A 224 -9.95 -1.73 10.95
N ILE A 225 -10.37 -2.95 11.32
CA ILE A 225 -9.89 -3.64 12.52
C ILE A 225 -8.40 -3.95 12.39
N ILE A 226 -7.93 -4.47 11.24
CA ILE A 226 -6.49 -4.71 11.03
C ILE A 226 -5.68 -3.42 11.16
N ASN A 227 -6.16 -2.32 10.60
CA ASN A 227 -5.48 -1.02 10.71
C ASN A 227 -5.46 -0.51 12.17
N GLN A 228 -6.54 -0.69 12.92
CA GLN A 228 -6.59 -0.33 14.34
C GLN A 228 -5.60 -1.17 15.17
N ILE A 229 -5.53 -2.48 14.93
CA ILE A 229 -4.57 -3.39 15.55
C ILE A 229 -3.12 -2.97 15.22
N ALA A 230 -2.82 -2.70 13.94
CA ALA A 230 -1.50 -2.24 13.51
C ALA A 230 -1.09 -0.91 14.18
N LYS A 231 -2.01 0.06 14.25
CA LYS A 231 -1.79 1.35 14.94
C LYS A 231 -1.56 1.15 16.43
N ALA A 232 -2.36 0.30 17.09
CA ALA A 232 -2.20 -0.03 18.50
C ALA A 232 -0.84 -0.70 18.79
N ALA A 233 -0.37 -1.55 17.87
CA ALA A 233 0.94 -2.17 17.92
C ALA A 233 2.10 -1.16 17.73
N GLY A 234 1.83 0.00 17.13
CA GLY A 234 2.77 1.12 17.03
C GLY A 234 3.03 1.64 15.62
N CYS A 235 2.34 1.11 14.60
CA CYS A 235 2.45 1.64 13.24
C CYS A 235 1.86 3.06 13.13
N PRO A 236 2.37 3.91 12.22
CA PRO A 236 3.57 3.71 11.41
C PRO A 236 4.86 4.15 12.12
N TYR A 237 4.78 4.77 13.30
CA TYR A 237 5.93 5.40 13.96
C TYR A 237 7.00 4.40 14.43
N SER A 238 6.57 3.26 14.96
CA SER A 238 7.45 2.12 15.18
C SER A 238 7.52 1.31 13.88
N LYS A 239 8.53 1.60 13.05
CA LYS A 239 8.67 1.01 11.71
C LYS A 239 8.69 -0.53 11.73
N SER A 240 9.26 -1.12 12.77
CA SER A 240 9.38 -2.56 13.01
C SER A 240 8.08 -3.21 13.52
N SER A 241 7.07 -2.43 13.93
CA SER A 241 5.75 -2.95 14.28
C SER A 241 4.93 -3.24 13.02
N GLY A 242 4.02 -4.20 13.11
CA GLY A 242 3.15 -4.56 11.99
C GLY A 242 2.31 -5.80 12.26
N VAL A 243 1.51 -6.18 11.27
CA VAL A 243 0.61 -7.34 11.29
C VAL A 243 0.94 -8.21 10.08
N LYS A 244 1.17 -9.51 10.31
CA LYS A 244 1.32 -10.54 9.27
C LYS A 244 0.08 -11.41 9.23
N ILE A 245 -0.58 -11.49 8.08
CA ILE A 245 -1.84 -12.19 7.88
C ILE A 245 -1.55 -13.50 7.15
N TYR A 246 -1.87 -14.65 7.74
CA TYR A 246 -1.59 -15.96 7.16
C TYR A 246 -2.73 -16.51 6.30
N LYS A 247 -3.96 -16.11 6.62
CA LYS A 247 -5.18 -16.60 5.96
C LYS A 247 -6.03 -15.41 5.52
N LYS A 248 -6.52 -15.49 4.28
CA LYS A 248 -7.29 -14.44 3.59
C LYS A 248 -8.69 -14.94 3.23
N GLN A 249 -9.53 -14.05 2.73
CA GLN A 249 -10.86 -14.42 2.27
C GLN A 249 -10.82 -15.60 1.28
N GLY A 250 -11.75 -16.54 1.46
CA GLY A 250 -11.83 -17.79 0.70
C GLY A 250 -11.00 -18.95 1.26
N ALA A 251 -10.09 -18.69 2.21
CA ALA A 251 -9.31 -19.75 2.84
C ALA A 251 -10.15 -20.56 3.85
N LYS A 252 -9.93 -21.88 3.86
CA LYS A 252 -10.34 -22.76 4.96
C LYS A 252 -9.40 -22.55 6.15
N ILE A 253 -9.98 -22.50 7.34
CA ILE A 253 -9.26 -22.42 8.60
C ILE A 253 -9.80 -23.49 9.56
N ASN A 254 -8.91 -24.13 10.30
CA ASN A 254 -9.26 -25.04 11.38
C ASN A 254 -9.14 -24.32 12.73
N GLU A 255 -9.85 -24.83 13.73
CA GLU A 255 -9.63 -24.42 15.12
C GLU A 255 -8.16 -24.66 15.51
N GLY A 256 -7.54 -23.67 16.14
CA GLY A 256 -6.13 -23.68 16.49
C GLY A 256 -5.17 -23.23 15.38
N ASP A 257 -5.64 -22.96 14.16
CA ASP A 257 -4.77 -22.38 13.12
C ASP A 257 -4.40 -20.93 13.45
N ILE A 258 -3.17 -20.52 13.14
CA ILE A 258 -2.75 -19.11 13.23
C ILE A 258 -3.45 -18.29 12.14
N ILE A 259 -4.10 -17.22 12.56
CA ILE A 259 -4.78 -16.27 11.68
C ILE A 259 -3.82 -15.16 11.24
N PHE A 260 -3.25 -14.45 12.22
CA PHE A 260 -2.29 -13.39 12.01
C PHE A 260 -1.37 -13.25 13.22
N THR A 261 -0.18 -12.69 12.98
CA THR A 261 0.80 -12.34 14.01
C THR A 261 0.93 -10.83 14.08
N VAL A 262 0.96 -10.27 15.27
CA VAL A 262 1.23 -8.84 15.50
C VAL A 262 2.63 -8.69 16.08
N TYR A 263 3.44 -7.84 15.46
CA TYR A 263 4.79 -7.47 15.90
C TYR A 263 4.77 -6.07 16.52
N SER A 264 5.54 -5.88 17.60
CA SER A 264 5.73 -4.57 18.22
C SER A 264 7.10 -4.39 18.85
N ASN A 265 7.48 -3.13 19.04
CA ASN A 265 8.66 -2.74 19.81
C ASN A 265 8.49 -2.86 21.32
N THR A 266 7.27 -2.88 21.85
CA THR A 266 7.04 -2.99 23.30
C THR A 266 5.86 -3.89 23.63
N GLU A 267 5.95 -4.62 24.74
CA GLU A 267 4.85 -5.49 25.21
C GLU A 267 3.58 -4.71 25.53
N SER A 268 3.71 -3.49 26.07
CA SER A 268 2.56 -2.63 26.38
C SER A 268 1.71 -2.32 25.14
N LYS A 269 2.35 -2.12 23.98
CA LYS A 269 1.64 -1.90 22.71
C LYS A 269 0.99 -3.17 22.17
N LEU A 270 1.62 -4.33 22.35
CA LEU A 270 0.98 -5.62 22.02
C LEU A 270 -0.29 -5.84 22.84
N LYS A 271 -0.24 -5.59 24.16
CA LYS A 271 -1.44 -5.71 25.02
C LYS A 271 -2.57 -4.79 24.58
N ARG A 272 -2.26 -3.61 24.03
CA ARG A 272 -3.27 -2.71 23.45
C ARG A 272 -3.87 -3.31 22.17
N ALA A 273 -3.03 -3.86 21.29
CA ALA A 273 -3.49 -4.52 20.07
C ALA A 273 -4.38 -5.75 20.38
N GLU A 274 -4.00 -6.55 21.38
CA GLU A 274 -4.80 -7.66 21.90
C GLU A 274 -6.14 -7.20 22.48
N LYS A 275 -6.17 -6.09 23.23
CA LYS A 275 -7.43 -5.51 23.73
C LYS A 275 -8.39 -5.13 22.58
N ILE A 276 -7.87 -4.55 21.50
CA ILE A 276 -8.68 -4.20 20.31
C ILE A 276 -9.23 -5.47 19.65
N TYR A 277 -8.41 -6.50 19.50
CA TYR A 277 -8.87 -7.80 18.97
C TYR A 277 -10.03 -8.36 19.80
N ASN A 278 -9.86 -8.43 21.12
CA ASN A 278 -10.88 -8.98 22.02
C ASN A 278 -12.16 -8.13 22.06
N SER A 279 -12.08 -6.81 21.89
CA SER A 279 -13.27 -5.94 21.91
C SER A 279 -14.05 -5.91 20.58
N THR A 280 -13.48 -6.45 19.51
CA THR A 280 -14.06 -6.41 18.15
C THR A 280 -14.39 -7.79 17.60
N ASP A 281 -14.20 -8.86 18.39
CA ASP A 281 -14.24 -10.26 17.97
C ASP A 281 -13.26 -10.59 16.81
N GLY A 282 -12.25 -9.74 16.63
CA GLY A 282 -11.20 -9.89 15.64
C GLY A 282 -11.57 -9.45 14.21
N PRO A 283 -10.55 -9.36 13.32
CA PRO A 283 -10.75 -8.88 11.94
C PRO A 283 -11.26 -9.95 10.98
N ILE A 284 -11.35 -11.23 11.38
CA ILE A 284 -11.67 -12.34 10.49
C ILE A 284 -13.07 -12.85 10.79
N ILE A 285 -13.91 -12.80 9.75
CA ILE A 285 -15.29 -13.29 9.83
C ILE A 285 -15.33 -14.69 9.21
N LEU A 286 -15.78 -15.66 10.02
CA LEU A 286 -15.99 -17.03 9.59
C LEU A 286 -17.45 -17.23 9.19
N GLY A 287 -17.68 -17.98 8.13
CA GLY A 287 -19.01 -18.40 7.71
C GLY A 287 -19.00 -19.79 7.07
N GLY A 288 -20.18 -20.40 7.00
CA GLY A 288 -20.44 -21.57 6.17
C GLY A 288 -20.70 -21.15 4.72
N MET A 289 -20.40 -22.03 3.77
CA MET A 289 -20.76 -21.81 2.35
C MET A 289 -22.27 -21.96 2.10
N LEU A 290 -22.96 -22.68 2.99
CA LEU A 290 -24.42 -22.73 3.05
C LEU A 290 -24.86 -21.82 4.21
N ILE A 291 -25.47 -20.69 3.87
CA ILE A 291 -25.89 -19.68 4.84
C ILE A 291 -27.21 -20.10 5.49
N GLU A 292 -28.16 -20.58 4.70
CA GLU A 292 -29.47 -21.03 5.16
C GLU A 292 -30.04 -22.05 4.16
N ARG A 293 -30.80 -23.03 4.66
CA ARG A 293 -31.63 -23.93 3.84
C ARG A 293 -33.08 -23.58 4.12
N ILE A 294 -33.77 -23.08 3.10
CA ILE A 294 -35.21 -22.79 3.11
C ILE A 294 -35.96 -24.04 2.64
#